data_AF-A0A7X8SXF8-F1
#
_entry.id   AF-A0A7X8SXF8-F1
#
_cell.length_a   1.000
_cell.length_b   1.000
_cell.length_c   1.000
_cell.angle_alpha   90.00
_cell.angle_beta   90.00
_cell.angle_gamma   90.00
#
_symmetry.space_group_name_H-M   'P 1'
#
loop_
_entity.id
_entity.type
_entity.pdbx_description
1 polymer ?
#
loop_
_entity_poly.entity_id
_entity_poly.type
_entity_poly.pdbx_seq_one_letter_code
_entity_poly.pdbx_strand_id
1 'polypeptide(L)' 'MTQESKLMALIRAGKRQEALDMVERLKSATPVASTSIKVDRKGMVTYYKGDRRFMGNTQSWWAQTPKKK' A
#
# COMPACT_ATOMS: atom_id res chain seq x y z
N MET A 1 7.35 -10.15 18.96
CA MET A 1 6.00 -9.95 18.37
C MET A 1 6.06 -8.81 17.38
N THR A 2 5.69 -9.03 16.13
CA THR A 2 5.62 -7.96 15.11
C THR A 2 4.35 -7.12 15.29
N GLN A 3 4.34 -5.88 14.84
CA GLN A 3 3.14 -5.03 14.88
C GLN A 3 1.97 -5.66 14.11
N GLU A 4 2.28 -6.36 13.02
CA GLU A 4 1.32 -7.14 12.23
C GLU A 4 0.65 -8.25 13.05
N SER A 5 1.42 -9.03 13.82
CA SER A 5 0.86 -10.08 14.68
C SER A 5 -0.11 -9.53 15.75
N LYS A 6 0.18 -8.33 16.28
CA LYS A 6 -0.70 -7.65 17.24
C LYS A 6 -1.99 -7.14 16.59
N LEU A 7 -1.91 -6.54 15.40
CA LEU A 7 -3.08 -6.10 14.65
C LEU A 7 -4.00 -7.27 14.31
N MET A 8 -3.44 -8.39 13.85
CA MET A 8 -4.20 -9.59 13.54
C MET A 8 -4.89 -10.19 14.77
N ALA A 9 -4.26 -10.11 15.96
CA ALA A 9 -4.89 -10.51 17.21
C ALA A 9 -6.10 -9.62 17.56
N LEU A 10 -6.00 -8.30 17.38
CA LEU A 10 -7.11 -7.36 17.62
C LEU A 10 -8.29 -7.62 16.66
N ILE A 11 -8.01 -7.90 15.38
CA ILE A 11 -9.03 -8.25 14.39
C ILE A 11 -9.74 -9.54 14.78
N ARG A 12 -8.99 -10.60 15.12
CA ARG A 12 -9.55 -11.89 15.55
C ARG A 12 -10.38 -11.77 16.82
N ALA A 13 -10.01 -10.87 17.73
CA ALA A 13 -10.74 -10.58 18.95
C ALA A 13 -11.98 -9.69 18.73
N GLY A 14 -12.28 -9.27 17.50
CA GLY A 14 -13.42 -8.40 17.19
C GLY A 14 -13.25 -6.95 17.68
N LYS A 15 -12.05 -6.58 18.12
CA LYS A 15 -11.75 -5.26 18.69
C LYS A 15 -11.51 -4.22 17.60
N ARG A 16 -12.59 -3.85 16.90
CA ARG A 16 -12.55 -3.01 15.69
C ARG A 16 -11.90 -1.65 15.94
N GLN A 17 -12.28 -0.94 17.00
CA GLN A 17 -11.75 0.41 17.27
C GLN A 17 -10.25 0.39 17.57
N GLU A 18 -9.79 -0.50 18.45
CA GLU A 18 -8.37 -0.64 18.79
C GLU A 18 -7.51 -1.02 17.57
N ALA A 19 -8.06 -1.87 16.68
CA ALA A 19 -7.39 -2.21 15.42
C ALA A 19 -7.27 -1.00 14.49
N LEU A 20 -8.32 -0.19 14.37
CA LEU A 20 -8.32 1.03 13.55
C LEU A 20 -7.33 2.08 14.09
N ASP A 21 -7.36 2.33 15.39
CA ASP A 21 -6.43 3.26 16.05
C ASP A 21 -4.97 2.83 15.85
N MET A 22 -4.71 1.52 15.90
CA MET A 22 -3.38 0.97 15.64
C MET A 22 -2.96 1.20 14.18
N VAL A 23 -3.86 1.00 13.22
CA VAL A 23 -3.60 1.28 11.80
C VAL A 23 -3.29 2.77 11.57
N GLU A 24 -4.01 3.68 12.22
CA GLU A 24 -3.74 5.11 12.10
C GLU A 24 -2.36 5.50 12.66
N ARG A 25 -1.99 4.94 13.82
CA ARG A 25 -0.65 5.13 14.40
C ARG A 25 0.46 4.58 13.51
N LEU A 26 0.22 3.44 12.86
CA LEU A 26 1.18 2.86 11.91
C LEU A 26 1.30 3.71 10.65
N LYS A 27 0.19 4.27 10.15
CA LYS A 27 0.20 5.19 9.00
C LYS A 27 0.96 6.48 9.30
N SER A 28 0.79 7.06 10.48
CA SER A 28 1.51 8.29 10.86
C SER A 28 3.00 8.06 11.17
N ALA A 29 3.35 6.89 11.71
CA ALA A 29 4.74 6.52 11.98
C ALA A 29 5.51 6.06 10.73
N THR A 30 4.80 5.66 9.66
CA THR A 30 5.43 5.27 8.40
C THR A 30 5.69 6.53 7.58
N PRO A 31 6.95 6.89 7.26
CA PRO A 31 7.20 7.96 6.31
C PRO A 31 6.45 7.62 5.02
N VAL A 32 5.58 8.53 4.58
CA VAL A 32 4.80 8.37 3.36
C VAL A 32 5.80 8.29 2.21
N ALA A 33 6.26 7.09 1.87
CA ALA A 33 6.77 6.84 0.55
C ALA A 33 5.64 7.29 -0.38
N SER A 34 5.89 8.29 -1.23
CA SER A 34 4.90 8.87 -2.12
C SER A 34 4.42 7.80 -3.10
N THR A 35 3.50 6.99 -2.62
CA THR A 35 2.83 5.93 -3.35
C THR A 35 1.73 6.56 -4.16
N SER A 36 2.14 7.38 -5.12
CA SER A 36 1.21 7.94 -6.09
C SER A 36 0.65 6.78 -6.93
N ILE A 37 -0.67 6.72 -7.03
CA ILE A 37 -1.37 5.86 -7.97
C ILE A 37 -1.88 6.79 -9.06
N LYS A 38 -1.43 6.58 -10.30
CA LYS A 38 -1.93 7.30 -11.47
C LYS A 38 -2.74 6.34 -12.31
N VAL A 39 -3.95 6.76 -12.68
CA VAL A 39 -4.78 6.04 -13.66
C VAL A 39 -4.86 6.91 -14.89
N ASP A 40 -4.46 6.38 -16.05
CA ASP A 40 -4.58 7.10 -17.30
C ASP A 40 -5.99 7.00 -17.92
N ARG A 41 -6.24 7.75 -18.99
CA ARG A 41 -7.53 7.75 -19.70
C ARG A 41 -7.89 6.41 -20.36
N LYS A 42 -6.93 5.47 -20.47
CA LYS A 42 -7.12 4.13 -21.02
C LYS A 42 -7.33 3.08 -19.92
N GLY A 43 -7.39 3.50 -18.65
CA GLY A 43 -7.55 2.61 -17.50
C GLY A 43 -6.25 1.95 -17.03
N MET A 44 -5.09 2.38 -17.54
CA MET A 44 -3.80 1.86 -17.09
C MET A 44 -3.48 2.44 -15.70
N VAL A 45 -3.39 1.55 -14.71
CA VAL A 45 -3.03 1.90 -13.34
C VAL A 45 -1.52 1.79 -13.19
N THR A 46 -0.91 2.88 -12.72
CA THR A 46 0.52 2.99 -12.43
C THR A 46 0.71 3.28 -10.94
N TYR A 47 1.38 2.37 -10.23
CA TYR A 47 1.72 2.55 -8.81
C TYR A 47 3.22 2.82 -8.64
N TYR A 48 3.56 3.84 -7.87
CA TYR A 48 4.94 4.20 -7.54
C TYR A 48 5.34 3.62 -6.18
N LYS A 49 6.25 2.65 -6.14
CA LYS A 49 6.82 2.19 -4.87
C LYS A 49 8.14 2.88 -4.58
N GLY A 50 8.07 4.09 -4.00
CA GLY A 50 9.25 4.86 -3.62
C GLY A 50 10.27 5.00 -4.76
N ASP A 51 11.55 4.77 -4.46
CA ASP A 51 12.65 5.25 -5.30
C ASP A 51 12.80 4.55 -6.66
N ARG A 52 12.20 3.36 -6.91
CA ARG A 52 12.61 2.55 -8.08
C ARG A 52 11.61 1.65 -8.81
N ARG A 53 10.29 1.62 -8.55
CA ARG A 53 9.44 0.62 -9.25
C ARG A 53 8.05 1.14 -9.60
N PHE A 54 7.74 1.13 -10.90
CA PHE A 54 6.40 1.32 -11.45
C PHE A 54 5.76 -0.06 -11.60
N MET A 55 4.52 -0.24 -11.20
CA MET A 55 3.72 -1.39 -11.62
C MET A 55 2.61 -0.91 -12.54
N GLY A 56 2.62 -1.36 -13.80
CA GLY A 56 1.58 -1.09 -14.77
C GLY A 56 0.61 -2.27 -14.85
N ASN A 57 -0.70 -1.99 -14.87
CA ASN A 57 -1.71 -2.99 -15.21
C ASN A 57 -2.00 -2.93 -16.72
N THR A 58 -1.55 -3.95 -17.45
CA THR A 58 -2.04 -4.25 -18.80
C THR A 58 -3.00 -5.42 -18.68
N GLN A 59 -4.29 -5.19 -18.97
CA GLN A 59 -5.36 -6.18 -19.12
C GLN A 59 -5.02 -7.57 -18.55
N SER A 60 -5.10 -7.69 -17.22
CA SER A 60 -4.95 -8.93 -16.42
C SER A 60 -3.58 -9.23 -15.81
N TRP A 61 -2.55 -8.41 -16.02
CA TRP A 61 -1.25 -8.59 -15.32
C TRP A 61 -0.61 -7.29 -14.83
N TRP A 62 0.01 -7.39 -13.64
CA TRP A 62 0.85 -6.36 -13.04
C TRP A 62 2.31 -6.61 -13.42
N ALA A 63 2.89 -5.72 -14.22
CA ALA A 63 4.29 -5.81 -14.63
C ALA A 63 5.13 -4.69 -14.01
N GLN A 64 6.33 -5.04 -13.51
CA GLN A 64 7.29 -4.07 -13.02
C GLN A 64 7.94 -3.32 -14.19
N THR A 65 7.62 -2.04 -14.34
CA THR A 65 8.18 -1.17 -15.38
C THR A 65 9.36 -0.36 -14.83
N PRO A 66 10.46 -0.21 -15.58
CA PRO A 66 11.54 0.69 -15.19
C PRO A 66 11.09 2.15 -15.26
N LYS A 67 11.57 2.97 -14.30
CA LYS A 67 11.40 4.43 -14.32
C LYS A 67 12.10 4.97 -15.55
N LYS A 68 11.35 5.47 -16.55
CA LYS A 68 11.96 6.25 -17.64
C LYS A 68 12.69 7.44 -17.01
N LYS A 69 13.97 7.61 -17.34
CA LYS A 69 14.78 8.77 -16.96
C LYS A 69 14.20 10.03 -17.56
#